data_AF-A0A523DKZ7-F1
#
_entry.id   AF-A0A523DKZ7-F1
#
_cell.length_a   1.000
_cell.length_b   1.000
_cell.length_c   1.000
_cell.angle_alpha   90.00
_cell.angle_beta   90.00
_cell.angle_gamma   90.00
#
_symmetry.space_group_name_H-M   'P 1'
#
loop_
_entity.id
_entity.type
_entity.pdbx_description
1 polymer ?
#
loop_
_entity_poly.entity_id
_entity_poly.type
_entity_poly.pdbx_seq_one_letter_code
_entity_poly.pdbx_strand_id
1 'polypeptide(L)' 'MTARVTYTFTPRMFFSGLLQYNSSRDVLSTNVRLRWEYQPGSELFVVYNDQRDTELGRSVPMLENRAFIVKVTRLFRF' A
#
# COMPACT_ATOMS: atom_id res chain seq x y z
N MET A 1 12.26 10.44 -7.04
CA MET A 1 12.31 10.56 -5.56
C MET A 1 11.48 9.45 -4.93
N THR A 2 11.86 8.94 -3.76
CA THR A 2 11.12 7.90 -3.04
C THR A 2 11.01 8.26 -1.57
N ALA A 3 9.82 8.20 -1.01
CA ALA A 3 9.54 8.37 0.41
C ALA A 3 8.94 7.09 0.95
N ARG A 4 9.50 6.56 2.03
CA ARG A 4 9.03 5.32 2.66
C ARG A 4 8.73 5.60 4.12
N VAL A 5 7.54 5.23 4.55
CA VAL A 5 7.08 5.30 5.93
C VAL A 5 6.78 3.89 6.38
N THR A 6 7.30 3.55 7.56
CA THR A 6 7.05 2.26 8.18
C THR A 6 6.73 2.52 9.64
N TYR A 7 5.56 2.06 10.07
CA TYR A 7 5.05 2.24 11.41
C TYR A 7 4.60 0.90 11.99
N THR A 8 5.12 0.56 13.16
CA THR A 8 4.81 -0.69 13.84
C THR A 8 4.00 -0.36 15.08
N PHE A 9 2.70 -0.64 15.06
CA PHE A 9 1.81 -0.40 16.19
C PHE A 9 2.06 -1.41 17.31
N THR A 10 2.19 -2.68 16.95
CA THR A 10 2.51 -3.79 17.87
C THR A 10 3.39 -4.80 17.14
N PRO A 11 4.06 -5.75 17.82
CA PRO A 11 4.82 -6.82 17.15
C PRO A 11 3.98 -7.64 16.15
N ARG A 12 2.65 -7.58 16.30
CA ARG A 12 1.67 -8.26 15.46
C ARG A 12 0.98 -7.35 14.45
N MET A 13 1.14 -6.03 14.52
CA MET A 13 0.50 -5.08 13.62
C MET A 13 1.53 -4.10 13.03
N PHE A 14 1.68 -4.16 11.72
CA PHE A 14 2.63 -3.40 10.95
C PHE A 14 1.95 -2.67 9.80
N PHE A 15 2.31 -1.41 9.61
CA PHE A 15 1.86 -0.57 8.52
C PHE A 15 3.06 -0.01 7.78
N SER A 16 3.07 -0.09 6.46
CA SER A 16 4.10 0.52 5.62
C SER A 16 3.48 1.18 4.41
N GLY A 17 3.94 2.39 4.10
CA GLY A 17 3.60 3.15 2.91
C GLY A 17 4.87 3.52 2.15
N LEU A 18 4.88 3.30 0.85
CA LEU A 18 5.94 3.69 -0.07
C LEU A 18 5.34 4.61 -1.13
N LEU A 19 5.90 5.79 -1.25
CA LEU A 19 5.58 6.78 -2.27
C LEU A 19 6.80 6.92 -3.18
N GLN A 20 6.62 6.77 -4.47
CA GLN A 20 7.66 6.91 -5.47
C GLN A 20 7.20 7.91 -6.52
N TYR A 21 7.98 8.98 -6.68
CA TYR A 21 7.78 9.98 -7.72
C TYR A 21 8.85 9.80 -8.79
N ASN A 22 8.43 9.59 -10.02
CA ASN A 22 9.30 9.47 -11.18
C ASN A 22 9.16 10.72 -12.06
N SER A 23 10.13 11.63 -11.97
CA SER A 23 10.15 12.87 -12.76
C SER A 23 10.46 12.66 -14.24
N SER A 24 10.97 11.50 -14.65
CA SER A 24 11.23 11.23 -16.08
C SER A 24 10.00 10.79 -16.85
N ARG A 25 8.93 10.39 -16.16
CA ARG A 25 7.65 10.01 -16.77
C ARG A 25 6.46 10.72 -16.10
N ASP A 26 6.73 11.66 -15.21
CA ASP A 26 5.77 12.32 -14.31
C ASP A 26 4.80 11.35 -13.58
N VAL A 27 5.25 10.12 -13.31
CA VAL A 27 4.42 9.11 -12.64
C VAL A 27 4.62 9.17 -11.12
N LEU A 28 3.52 9.25 -10.38
CA LEU A 28 3.46 9.08 -8.94
C LEU A 28 2.87 7.70 -8.60
N SER A 29 3.69 6.84 -8.00
CA SER A 29 3.28 5.53 -7.48
C SER A 29 3.18 5.55 -5.96
N THR A 30 2.12 4.99 -5.42
CA THR A 30 1.81 4.88 -4.00
C THR A 30 1.47 3.44 -3.66
N ASN A 31 2.19 2.84 -2.73
CA ASN A 31 1.99 1.46 -2.28
C ASN A 31 1.90 1.43 -0.76
N VAL A 32 0.70 1.18 -0.26
CA VAL A 32 0.40 1.08 1.17
C VAL A 32 0.09 -0.37 1.49
N ARG A 33 0.64 -0.86 2.59
CA ARG A 33 0.51 -2.23 3.07
C ARG A 33 0.26 -2.21 4.57
N LEU A 34 -0.85 -2.80 4.97
CA LEU A 34 -1.18 -3.07 6.36
C LEU A 34 -1.18 -4.58 6.57
N ARG A 35 -0.42 -5.04 7.57
CA ARG A 35 -0.43 -6.42 8.04
C ARG A 35 -0.82 -6.42 9.51
N TRP A 36 -1.85 -7.18 9.85
CA TRP A 36 -2.32 -7.33 11.21
C TRP A 36 -2.58 -8.79 11.54
N GLU A 37 -1.79 -9.32 12.46
CA GLU A 37 -1.97 -10.63 13.06
C GLU A 37 -2.76 -10.48 14.37
N TYR A 38 -4.01 -10.93 14.39
CA TYR A 38 -4.85 -10.81 15.59
C TYR A 38 -4.77 -12.06 16.47
N GLN A 39 -4.54 -13.23 15.89
CA GLN A 39 -4.35 -14.51 16.58
C GLN A 39 -3.21 -15.29 15.90
N PRO A 40 -2.47 -16.15 16.63
CA PRO A 40 -1.46 -17.01 16.03
C PRO A 40 -2.09 -17.84 14.89
N GLY A 41 -1.58 -17.67 13.67
CA GLY A 41 -2.11 -18.32 12.47
C GLY A 41 -3.32 -17.64 11.82
N SER A 42 -3.77 -16.50 12.34
CA SER A 42 -4.83 -15.70 11.72
C SER A 42 -4.38 -14.25 11.47
N GLU A 43 -4.32 -13.89 10.20
CA GLU A 43 -3.73 -12.65 9.70
C GLU A 43 -4.68 -11.92 8.76
N LEU A 44 -4.71 -10.60 8.86
CA LEU A 44 -5.31 -9.68 7.90
C LEU A 44 -4.19 -8.96 7.16
N PHE A 45 -4.25 -8.97 5.84
CA PHE A 45 -3.29 -8.30 4.98
C PHE A 45 -4.03 -7.44 3.96
N VAL A 46 -3.84 -6.12 4.06
CA VAL A 46 -4.44 -5.14 3.17
C VAL A 46 -3.33 -4.47 2.39
N VAL A 47 -3.48 -4.41 1.07
CA VAL A 47 -2.55 -3.71 0.19
C VAL A 47 -3.36 -2.77 -0.69
N TYR A 48 -2.95 -1.52 -0.70
CA TYR A 48 -3.44 -0.49 -1.59
C TYR A 48 -2.30 -0.03 -2.49
N ASN A 49 -2.46 -0.20 -3.79
CA ASN A 49 -1.57 0.33 -4.81
C ASN A 49 -2.32 1.35 -5.65
N ASP A 50 -1.70 2.49 -5.89
CA ASP A 50 -2.22 3.55 -6.72
C ASP A 50 -1.07 4.13 -7.54
N GLN A 51 -1.24 4.22 -8.85
CA GLN A 51 -0.30 4.82 -9.78
C GLN A 51 -1.05 5.87 -10.58
N ARG A 52 -0.55 7.10 -10.50
CA ARG A 52 -1.15 8.27 -11.15
C ARG A 52 -0.12 8.95 -12.02
N ASP A 53 -0.54 9.31 -13.21
CA ASP A 53 0.20 10.19 -14.09
C ASP A 53 -0.04 11.63 -13.64
N THR A 54 1.04 12.32 -13.28
CA THR A 54 1.10 13.71 -12.77
C THR A 54 1.80 14.61 -13.79
N GLU A 55 1.63 14.35 -15.08
CA GLU A 55 2.10 15.19 -16.18
C GLU A 55 1.83 16.69 -15.88
N LEU A 56 2.90 17.49 -15.79
CA LEU A 56 2.84 18.92 -15.51
C LEU A 56 2.12 19.65 -16.66
N GLY A 57 0.80 19.79 -16.54
CA GLY A 57 -0.03 20.45 -17.55
C GLY A 57 -1.50 20.05 -17.50
N ARG A 58 -1.84 18.90 -16.90
CA ARG A 58 -3.22 18.50 -16.65
C ARG A 58 -3.67 18.94 -15.27
N SER A 59 -4.79 19.67 -15.22
CA SER A 59 -5.45 20.09 -13.96
C SER A 59 -5.97 18.92 -13.12
N VAL A 60 -5.95 17.69 -13.64
CA VAL A 60 -6.41 16.47 -12.96
C VAL A 60 -5.41 15.34 -13.22
N PRO A 61 -4.77 14.77 -12.19
CA PRO A 61 -3.88 13.61 -12.36
C PRO A 61 -4.69 12.42 -12.90
N MET A 62 -4.23 11.80 -13.99
CA MET A 62 -4.92 10.64 -14.57
C MET A 62 -4.56 9.38 -13.79
N LEU A 63 -5.58 8.62 -13.38
CA LEU A 63 -5.40 7.35 -12.69
C LEU A 63 -4.97 6.29 -13.71
N GLU A 64 -3.71 5.86 -13.67
CA GLU A 64 -3.23 4.78 -14.53
C GLU A 64 -3.61 3.41 -13.98
N ASN A 65 -3.34 3.19 -12.70
CA ASN A 65 -3.54 1.88 -12.09
C ASN A 65 -3.94 2.02 -10.63
N ARG A 66 -4.96 1.26 -10.21
CA ARG A 66 -5.39 1.19 -8.81
C ARG A 66 -5.75 -0.23 -8.46
N ALA A 67 -5.07 -0.78 -7.47
CA ALA A 67 -5.37 -2.09 -6.93
C ALA A 67 -5.58 -1.99 -5.42
N PHE A 68 -6.73 -2.49 -4.98
CA PHE A 68 -7.03 -2.69 -3.57
C PHE A 68 -7.21 -4.17 -3.32
N ILE A 69 -6.34 -4.73 -2.47
CA ILE A 69 -6.25 -6.16 -2.21
C ILE A 69 -6.43 -6.35 -0.71
N VAL A 70 -7.38 -7.21 -0.34
CA VAL A 70 -7.60 -7.61 1.05
C VAL A 70 -7.50 -9.12 1.12
N LYS A 71 -6.68 -9.62 2.03
CA LYS A 71 -6.50 -11.04 2.32
C LYS A 71 -6.76 -11.28 3.79
N VAL A 72 -7.58 -12.27 4.09
CA VAL A 72 -7.90 -12.70 5.45
C VAL A 72 -7.54 -14.17 5.55
N THR A 73 -6.70 -14.51 6.51
CA THR A 73 -6.35 -15.88 6.87
C THR A 73 -6.88 -16.15 8.27
N ARG A 74 -7.55 -17.29 8.45
CA ARG A 74 -8.00 -17.74 9.76
C ARG A 74 -7.65 -19.21 9.93
N LEU A 75 -6.90 -19.52 10.98
CA LEU A 75 -6.59 -20.90 11.36
C LEU A 75 -7.75 -21.45 12.19
N PHE A 76 -8.35 -22.55 11.73
CA PHE A 76 -9.31 -23.34 12.49
C PHE A 76 -8.60 -24.57 13.06
N ARG A 77 -8.67 -24.76 14.38
CA ARG A 77 -8.18 -25.97 15.05
C ARG A 77 -9.42 -26.68 15.63
N PHE A 78 -9.59 -27.94 15.27
CA PHE A 78 -10.61 -28.87 15.75
C PHE A 78 -9.96 -29.95 16.61
#